data_AF-A0A5R8WHA9-F1
#
_entry.id   AF-A0A5R8WHA9-F1
#
_cell.length_a   1.000
_cell.length_b   1.000
_cell.length_c   1.000
_cell.angle_alpha   90.00
_cell.angle_beta   90.00
_cell.angle_gamma   90.00
#
_symmetry.space_group_name_H-M   'P 1'
#
loop_
_entity.id
_entity.type
_entity.pdbx_description
1 polymer ?
#
loop_
_entity_poly.entity_id
_entity_poly.type
_entity_poly.pdbx_seq_one_letter_code
_entity_poly.pdbx_strand_id
1 'polypeptide(L)' 'MKGLILQLIRDEYQPLLHLPANLSEDSWSQAVAKANPVLFYLNDGAPLIQIGEASRASLQECLQQELSQPE' A
#
# COMPACT_ATOMS: atom_id res chain seq x y z
N MET A 1 7.93 11.41 -8.00
CA MET A 1 6.87 11.56 -6.96
C MET A 1 6.12 10.27 -6.69
N LYS A 2 5.69 9.48 -7.68
CA LYS A 2 5.00 8.18 -7.45
C LYS A 2 5.79 7.16 -6.60
N GLY A 3 7.10 7.04 -6.80
CA GLY A 3 7.93 6.08 -6.06
C GLY A 3 8.02 6.34 -4.55
N LEU A 4 8.08 7.61 -4.13
CA LEU A 4 8.12 7.98 -2.71
C LEU A 4 6.81 7.62 -1.98
N ILE A 5 5.68 7.82 -2.64
CA ILE A 5 4.37 7.46 -2.10
C ILE A 5 4.27 5.93 -1.94
N LEU A 6 4.72 5.16 -2.94
CA LEU A 6 4.74 3.70 -2.87
C LEU A 6 5.62 3.19 -1.73
N GLN A 7 6.79 3.80 -1.53
CA GLN A 7 7.70 3.48 -0.41
C GLN A 7 7.08 3.84 0.94
N LEU A 8 6.47 5.02 1.09
CA LEU A 8 5.80 5.42 2.33
C LEU A 8 4.65 4.50 2.71
N ILE A 9 3.79 4.16 1.73
CA ILE A 9 2.71 3.19 1.96
C ILE A 9 3.31 1.84 2.34
N ARG A 10 4.42 1.43 1.70
CA ARG A 10 5.07 0.17 2.02
C ARG A 10 5.59 0.19 3.46
N ASP A 11 6.39 1.16 3.86
CA ASP A 11 6.94 1.22 5.22
C ASP A 11 5.85 1.30 6.32
N GLU A 12 4.82 2.12 6.13
CA GLU A 12 3.73 2.23 7.12
C GLU A 12 2.80 1.00 7.13
N TYR A 13 2.45 0.48 5.95
CA TYR A 13 1.36 -0.49 5.83
C TYR A 13 1.85 -1.92 5.65
N GLN A 14 3.10 -2.17 5.23
CA GLN A 14 3.68 -3.52 5.21
C GLN A 14 3.58 -4.23 6.57
N PRO A 15 3.91 -3.61 7.72
CA PRO A 15 3.72 -4.26 9.03
C PRO A 15 2.24 -4.45 9.38
N LEU A 16 1.35 -3.54 8.95
CA LEU A 16 -0.09 -3.60 9.23
C LEU A 16 -0.82 -4.62 8.35
N LEU A 17 -0.33 -4.85 7.14
CA LEU A 17 -0.92 -5.75 6.14
C LEU A 17 -0.36 -7.19 6.26
N HIS A 18 0.58 -7.42 7.18
CA HIS A 18 1.23 -8.72 7.41
C HIS A 18 1.76 -9.36 6.12
N LEU A 19 2.32 -8.53 5.23
CA LEU A 19 2.76 -8.98 3.91
C LEU A 19 4.16 -9.60 3.98
N PRO A 20 4.49 -10.57 3.12
CA PRO A 20 5.82 -11.10 3.00
C PRO A 20 6.82 -10.01 2.62
N ALA A 21 7.97 -9.98 3.29
CA ALA A 21 9.02 -8.98 3.05
C ALA A 21 9.61 -9.05 1.62
N ASN A 22 9.47 -10.21 0.96
CA ASN A 22 9.98 -10.48 -0.39
C ASN A 22 9.07 -10.01 -1.53
N LEU A 23 8.14 -9.10 -1.26
CA LEU A 23 7.30 -8.53 -2.30
C LEU A 23 8.12 -7.69 -3.29
N SER A 24 8.08 -8.07 -4.56
CA SER A 24 8.66 -7.33 -5.67
C SER A 24 8.05 -5.92 -5.75
N GLU A 25 8.86 -4.90 -6.06
CA GLU A 25 8.35 -3.54 -6.26
C GLU A 25 7.27 -3.47 -7.36
N ASP A 26 7.37 -4.31 -8.40
CA ASP A 26 6.38 -4.39 -9.47
C ASP A 26 5.01 -4.87 -8.97
N SER A 27 4.96 -6.00 -8.25
CA SER A 27 3.72 -6.53 -7.68
C SER A 27 3.11 -5.57 -6.66
N TRP A 28 3.95 -4.89 -5.87
CA TRP A 28 3.50 -3.84 -4.96
C TRP A 28 2.89 -2.65 -5.71
N SER A 29 3.60 -2.14 -6.72
CA SER A 29 3.14 -1.03 -7.58
C SER A 29 1.84 -1.37 -8.29
N GLN A 30 1.72 -2.59 -8.84
CA GLN A 30 0.50 -3.08 -9.47
C GLN A 30 -0.65 -3.15 -8.48
N ALA A 31 -0.45 -3.76 -7.31
CA ALA A 31 -1.51 -3.86 -6.31
C ALA A 31 -1.98 -2.48 -5.82
N VAL A 32 -1.06 -1.54 -5.59
CA VAL A 32 -1.40 -0.15 -5.24
C VAL A 32 -2.13 0.54 -6.39
N ALA A 33 -1.69 0.36 -7.63
CA ALA A 33 -2.37 0.94 -8.80
C ALA A 33 -3.78 0.37 -9.01
N LYS A 34 -3.96 -0.93 -8.74
CA LYS A 34 -5.23 -1.66 -8.88
C LYS A 34 -6.22 -1.32 -7.77
N ALA A 35 -5.72 -1.22 -6.54
CA ALA A 35 -6.51 -0.79 -5.38
C ALA A 35 -6.85 0.70 -5.43
N ASN A 36 -6.03 1.50 -6.13
CA ASN A 36 -6.15 2.96 -6.26
C ASN A 36 -6.49 3.63 -4.91
N PRO A 37 -5.64 3.47 -3.88
CA PRO A 37 -5.96 3.91 -2.54
C PRO A 37 -6.06 5.44 -2.47
N VAL A 38 -7.09 5.92 -1.78
CA VAL A 38 -7.24 7.34 -1.47
C VAL A 38 -6.28 7.69 -0.34
N LEU A 39 -5.34 8.59 -0.65
CA LEU A 39 -4.33 9.08 0.28
C LEU A 39 -4.80 10.40 0.89
N PHE A 40 -4.87 10.43 2.21
CA PHE A 40 -5.09 11.62 3.00
C PHE A 40 -3.74 12.13 3.48
N TYR A 41 -3.44 13.36 3.10
CA TYR A 41 -2.29 14.07 3.63
C TYR A 41 -2.73 14.86 4.87
N LEU A 42 -2.36 14.38 6.04
CA LEU A 42 -2.60 15.08 7.30
C LEU A 42 -1.36 15.92 7.61
N ASN A 43 -1.59 17.23 7.75
CA ASN A 43 -0.55 18.20 8.05
C ASN A 43 -0.72 18.70 9.49
N ASP A 44 -0.74 17.78 10.45
CA ASP A 44 -0.94 18.04 11.88
C ASP A 44 0.42 18.16 12.62
N GLY A 45 1.37 18.88 11.99
CA GLY A 45 2.72 19.06 12.51
C GLY A 45 3.71 17.93 12.20
N ALA A 46 3.23 16.75 11.80
CA ALA A 46 4.03 15.68 11.19
C ALA A 46 3.41 15.32 9.83
N PRO A 47 4.17 15.34 8.72
CA PRO A 47 3.64 14.93 7.42
C PRO A 47 3.38 13.43 7.44
N LEU A 48 2.10 13.04 7.61
CA LEU A 48 1.68 11.65 7.64
C LEU A 48 0.79 11.36 6.43
N ILE A 49 1.06 10.24 5.75
CA ILE A 49 0.23 9.76 4.65
C ILE A 49 -0.68 8.67 5.20
N GLN A 50 -1.95 9.01 5.43
CA GLN A 50 -2.93 8.01 5.82
C GLN A 50 -3.71 7.52 4.61
N ILE A 51 -3.83 6.20 4.47
CA ILE A 51 -4.79 5.58 3.56
C ILE A 51 -6.11 5.48 4.32
N GLY A 52 -7.18 6.00 3.70
CA GLY A 52 -8.52 5.87 4.27
C GLY A 52 -8.88 4.40 4.51
N GLU A 53 -9.62 4.11 5.57
CA GLU A 53 -9.93 2.74 5.99
C GLU A 53 -10.50 1.87 4.86
N ALA A 54 -11.43 2.41 4.06
CA ALA A 54 -11.99 1.73 2.90
C ALA A 54 -10.94 1.41 1.81
N SER A 55 -10.03 2.36 1.55
CA SER A 55 -8.93 2.15 0.62
C SER A 55 -7.87 1.19 1.16
N ARG A 56 -7.67 1.14 2.49
CA ARG A 56 -6.76 0.18 3.14
C ARG A 56 -7.29 -1.24 2.94
N ALA A 57 -8.59 -1.47 3.13
CA ALA A 57 -9.21 -2.76 2.88
C ALA A 57 -9.05 -3.19 1.42
N SER A 58 -9.38 -2.32 0.46
CA SER A 58 -9.20 -2.62 -0.98
C SER A 58 -7.73 -2.86 -1.36
N LEU A 59 -6.79 -2.12 -0.75
CA LEU A 59 -5.36 -2.32 -0.94
C LEU A 59 -4.90 -3.66 -0.39
N GLN A 60 -5.37 -4.03 0.80
CA GLN A 60 -5.10 -5.32 1.42
C GLN A 60 -5.62 -6.47 0.57
N GLU A 61 -6.86 -6.39 0.10
CA GLU A 61 -7.45 -7.41 -0.77
C GLU A 61 -6.69 -7.54 -2.09
N CYS A 62 -6.33 -6.43 -2.74
CA CYS A 62 -5.53 -6.46 -3.96
C CYS A 62 -4.16 -7.07 -3.72
N LEU A 63 -3.46 -6.69 -2.65
CA LEU A 63 -2.16 -7.24 -2.29
C LEU A 63 -2.26 -8.73 -1.96
N GLN A 64 -3.28 -9.15 -1.23
CA GLN A 64 -3.51 -10.58 -0.93
C GLN A 64 -3.83 -11.37 -2.20
N GLN A 65 -4.62 -10.82 -3.13
CA GLN A 65 -4.93 -11.47 -4.41
C GLN A 65 -3.68 -11.63 -5.28
N GLU A 66 -2.88 -10.57 -5.41
CA GLU A 66 -1.64 -10.60 -6.22
C GLU A 66 -0.57 -11.50 -5.58
N LEU A 67 -0.51 -11.56 -4.25
CA LEU A 67 0.39 -12.47 -3.52
C LEU A 67 -0.08 -13.93 -3.49
N SER A 68 -1.39 -14.16 -3.51
CA SER A 68 -1.97 -15.50 -3.45
C SER A 68 -2.11 -16.14 -4.82
N GLN A 69 -1.79 -15.44 -5.91
CA GLN A 69 -1.61 -16.09 -7.21
C GLN A 69 -0.30 -16.87 -7.16
N PRO A 70 -0.36 -18.21 -7.12
CA PRO A 70 0.83 -19.02 -7.33
C PRO A 70 1.21 -18.87 -8.80
N GLU A 71 2.50 -18.61 -9.06
CA GLU A 71 3.10 -18.78 -10.39
C GLU A 71 2.74 -20.14 -11.01
#